data_AF-A0A2N1NRT0-F1
#
_entry.id   AF-A0A2N1NRT0-F1
#
_cell.length_a   1.000
_cell.length_b   1.000
_cell.length_c   1.000
_cell.angle_alpha   90.00
_cell.angle_beta   90.00
_cell.angle_gamma   90.00
#
_symmetry.space_group_name_H-M   'P 1'
#
loop_
_entity.id
_entity.type
_entity.pdbx_description
1 polymer ?
#
loop_
_entity_poly.entity_id
_entity_poly.type
_entity_poly.pdbx_seq_one_letter_code
_entity_poly.pdbx_strand_id
1 'polypeptide(L)'
;MEIERSELNSLKVRDFSLVVHFESGRYENERLLKDCEESLCDYNIVESTANFVSLKENNKRLIDLMETQKAIDEDLFILAEALLSKLENQEVLSN
;
A
#
# COMPACT_ATOMS: atom_id res chain seq x y z
N MET A 1 2.91 26.57 -7.99
CA MET A 1 3.99 25.58 -8.21
C MET A 1 4.60 25.07 -6.91
N GLU A 2 4.87 25.92 -5.91
CA GLU A 2 5.50 25.49 -4.65
C GLU A 2 4.57 24.63 -3.78
N ILE A 3 3.27 24.94 -3.77
CA ILE A 3 2.24 24.16 -3.07
C ILE A 3 2.10 22.77 -3.70
N GLU A 4 2.00 22.69 -5.03
CA GLU A 4 1.83 21.43 -5.75
C GLU A 4 3.08 20.53 -5.64
N ARG A 5 4.28 21.14 -5.57
CA ARG A 5 5.53 20.40 -5.29
C ARG A 5 5.55 19.84 -3.87
N SER A 6 5.04 20.59 -2.89
CA SER A 6 4.91 20.12 -1.50
C SER A 6 3.93 18.96 -1.40
N GLU A 7 2.79 19.07 -2.07
CA GLU A 7 1.73 18.05 -2.11
C GLU A 7 2.21 16.75 -2.78
N LEU A 8 2.90 16.85 -3.91
CA LEU A 8 3.54 15.71 -4.58
C LEU A 8 4.55 15.00 -3.67
N ASN A 9 5.41 15.76 -2.98
CA ASN A 9 6.40 15.17 -2.08
C ASN A 9 5.73 14.45 -0.90
N SER A 10 4.65 15.02 -0.36
CA SER A 10 3.86 14.39 0.71
C SER A 10 3.25 13.05 0.25
N LEU A 11 2.62 13.02 -0.92
CA LEU A 11 2.03 11.80 -1.49
C LEU A 11 3.10 10.73 -1.75
N LYS A 12 4.24 11.10 -2.34
CA LYS A 12 5.35 10.16 -2.57
C LYS A 12 5.91 9.58 -1.28
N VAL A 13 6.09 10.39 -0.24
CA VAL A 13 6.58 9.89 1.06
C VAL A 13 5.60 8.89 1.67
N ARG A 14 4.29 9.18 1.60
CA ARG A 14 3.25 8.25 2.07
C ARG A 14 3.26 6.94 1.29
N ASP A 15 3.25 7.00 -0.05
CA ASP A 15 3.36 5.85 -0.95
C ASP A 15 4.58 4.96 -0.60
N PHE A 16 5.78 5.56 -0.58
CA PHE A 16 7.00 4.81 -0.23
C PHE A 16 6.95 4.16 1.15
N SER A 17 6.31 4.79 2.14
CA SER A 17 6.18 4.22 3.47
C SER A 17 5.29 2.97 3.48
N LEU A 18 4.27 2.91 2.63
CA LEU A 18 3.37 1.76 2.53
C LEU A 18 4.08 0.52 2.00
N VAL A 19 5.01 0.69 1.05
CA VAL A 19 5.81 -0.41 0.49
C VAL A 19 6.55 -1.19 1.59
N VAL A 20 7.16 -0.49 2.54
CA VAL A 20 7.89 -1.13 3.65
C VAL A 20 6.95 -1.94 4.54
N HIS A 21 5.77 -1.40 4.85
CA HIS A 21 4.77 -2.10 5.66
C HIS A 21 4.17 -3.31 4.92
N PHE A 22 3.93 -3.17 3.61
CA PHE A 22 3.42 -4.25 2.77
C PHE A 22 4.43 -5.41 2.69
N GLU A 23 5.69 -5.12 2.40
CA GLU A 23 6.74 -6.15 2.35
C GLU A 23 6.91 -6.86 3.69
N SER A 24 6.90 -6.12 4.81
CA SER A 24 6.95 -6.72 6.14
C SER A 24 5.76 -7.64 6.40
N GLY A 25 4.55 -7.24 6.01
CA GLY A 25 3.37 -8.09 6.15
C GLY A 25 3.42 -9.30 5.22
N ARG A 26 3.94 -9.17 3.99
CA ARG A 26 4.14 -10.29 3.06
C ARG A 26 5.09 -11.33 3.65
N TYR A 27 6.23 -10.92 4.19
CA TYR A 27 7.16 -11.84 4.85
C TYR A 27 6.53 -12.55 6.05
N GLU A 28 5.72 -11.84 6.84
CA GLU A 28 5.00 -12.45 7.97
C GLU A 28 3.99 -13.49 7.49
N ASN A 29 3.28 -13.24 6.38
CA ASN A 29 2.40 -14.24 5.79
C ASN A 29 3.13 -15.48 5.32
N GLU A 30 4.30 -15.34 4.68
CA GLU A 30 5.13 -16.47 4.24
C GLU A 30 5.57 -17.32 5.43
N ARG A 31 5.97 -16.67 6.53
CA ARG A 31 6.30 -17.33 7.79
C ARG A 31 5.10 -18.09 8.36
N LEU A 32 3.96 -17.43 8.49
CA LEU A 32 2.74 -18.03 9.05
C LEU A 32 2.22 -19.19 8.20
N LEU A 33 2.37 -19.12 6.87
CA LEU A 33 2.02 -20.22 5.98
C LEU A 33 2.91 -21.44 6.25
N LYS A 34 4.23 -21.24 6.38
CA LYS A 34 5.18 -22.31 6.72
C LYS A 34 4.88 -22.90 8.09
N ASP A 35 4.63 -22.07 9.09
CA ASP A 35 4.29 -22.50 10.45
C ASP A 35 2.95 -23.29 10.47
N CYS A 36 1.97 -22.91 9.63
CA CYS A 36 0.73 -23.69 9.43
C CYS A 36 1.03 -25.08 8.86
N GLU A 37 1.83 -25.15 7.80
CA GLU A 37 2.18 -26.40 7.11
C GLU A 37 2.93 -27.36 8.04
N GLU A 38 3.90 -26.85 8.80
CA GLU A 38 4.65 -27.63 9.80
C GLU A 38 3.72 -28.14 10.92
N SER A 39 2.87 -27.27 11.47
CA SER A 39 1.90 -27.66 12.52
C SER A 39 0.93 -28.74 12.05
N LEU A 40 0.51 -28.71 10.80
CA LEU A 40 -0.36 -29.75 10.22
C LEU A 40 0.38 -31.08 10.05
N CYS A 41 1.66 -31.05 9.64
CA CYS A 41 2.50 -32.25 9.56
C CYS A 41 2.69 -32.91 10.92
N ASP A 42 2.81 -32.10 11.97
CA ASP A 42 2.94 -32.56 13.36
C ASP A 42 1.61 -32.90 14.04
N TYR A 43 0.49 -32.87 13.29
CA TYR A 43 -0.87 -33.05 13.80
C TYR A 43 -1.26 -32.06 14.94
N ASN A 44 -0.55 -30.94 15.06
CA ASN A 44 -0.86 -29.87 16.00
C ASN A 44 -1.93 -28.93 15.43
N ILE A 45 -3.18 -29.38 15.46
CA ILE A 45 -4.33 -28.65 14.90
C ILE A 45 -4.58 -27.32 15.62
N VAL A 46 -4.31 -27.24 16.93
CA VAL A 46 -4.52 -26.01 17.71
C VAL A 46 -3.57 -24.91 17.25
N GLU A 47 -2.28 -25.24 17.11
CA GLU A 47 -1.27 -24.31 16.62
C GLU A 47 -1.52 -23.90 15.17
N SER A 48 -1.83 -24.87 14.31
CA SER A 48 -2.21 -24.60 12.92
C SER A 48 -3.41 -23.63 12.83
N THR A 49 -4.42 -23.82 13.66
CA THR A 49 -5.60 -22.93 13.71
C THR A 49 -5.21 -21.52 14.15
N ALA A 50 -4.34 -21.38 15.16
CA ALA A 50 -3.87 -20.08 15.63
C ALA A 50 -3.04 -19.35 14.57
N ASN A 51 -2.19 -20.07 13.85
CA ASN A 51 -1.39 -19.54 12.74
C ASN A 51 -2.30 -19.10 11.59
N PHE A 52 -3.35 -19.87 11.26
CA PHE A 52 -4.31 -19.51 10.22
C PHE A 52 -5.13 -18.25 10.58
N VAL A 53 -5.52 -18.10 11.86
CA VAL A 53 -6.18 -16.88 12.34
C VAL A 53 -5.24 -15.68 12.19
N SER A 54 -3.99 -15.82 12.58
CA SER A 54 -2.98 -14.76 12.44
C SER A 54 -2.74 -14.39 10.97
N LEU A 55 -2.66 -15.39 10.09
CA LEU A 55 -2.53 -15.22 8.64
C LEU A 55 -3.71 -14.45 8.07
N LYS A 56 -4.94 -14.77 8.48
CA LYS A 56 -6.14 -14.06 8.06
C LYS A 56 -6.13 -12.60 8.49
N GLU A 57 -5.75 -12.32 9.74
CA GLU A 57 -5.67 -10.94 10.23
C GLU A 57 -4.57 -10.13 9.53
N ASN A 58 -3.42 -10.75 9.25
CA ASN A 58 -2.36 -10.07 8.52
C ASN A 58 -2.74 -9.83 7.03
N ASN A 59 -3.44 -10.78 6.40
CA ASN A 59 -4.01 -10.57 5.06
C ASN A 59 -4.97 -9.39 4.99
N LYS A 60 -5.84 -9.19 6.00
CA LYS A 60 -6.71 -8.01 6.06
C LYS A 60 -5.90 -6.72 6.09
N ARG A 61 -4.85 -6.66 6.93
CA ARG A 61 -3.97 -5.49 7.00
C ARG A 61 -3.28 -5.21 5.67
N LEU A 62 -2.84 -6.24 4.96
CA LEU A 62 -2.26 -6.07 3.62
C LEU A 62 -3.26 -5.52 2.61
N ILE A 63 -4.52 -5.98 2.66
CA ILE A 63 -5.60 -5.44 1.82
C ILE A 63 -5.83 -3.96 2.15
N ASP A 64 -5.92 -3.60 3.43
CA ASP A 64 -6.10 -2.19 3.86
C ASP A 64 -4.94 -1.30 3.37
N LEU A 65 -3.70 -1.81 3.38
CA LEU A 65 -2.54 -1.12 2.82
C LEU A 65 -2.68 -0.92 1.30
N MET A 66 -3.15 -1.93 0.56
CA MET A 66 -3.39 -1.82 -0.87
C MET A 66 -4.51 -0.83 -1.21
N GLU A 67 -5.58 -0.78 -0.40
CA GLU A 67 -6.65 0.21 -0.56
C GLU A 67 -6.13 1.63 -0.28
N THR A 68 -5.28 1.79 0.74
CA THR A 68 -4.63 3.08 1.03
C THR A 68 -3.71 3.51 -0.11
N GLN A 69 -2.95 2.57 -0.68
CA GLN A 69 -2.09 2.83 -1.85
C GLN A 69 -2.92 3.32 -3.04
N LYS A 70 -4.03 2.64 -3.33
CA LYS A 70 -4.94 3.01 -4.40
C LYS A 70 -5.47 4.44 -4.23
N ALA A 71 -5.83 4.84 -3.02
CA ALA A 71 -6.28 6.21 -2.74
C ALA A 71 -5.17 7.25 -3.02
N ILE A 72 -3.91 6.93 -2.69
CA ILE A 72 -2.76 7.80 -3.02
C ILE A 72 -2.55 7.90 -4.52
N ASP A 73 -2.71 6.79 -5.26
CA ASP A 73 -2.60 6.79 -6.72
C ASP A 73 -3.69 7.66 -7.37
N GLU A 74 -4.92 7.61 -6.83
CA GLU A 74 -6.03 8.49 -7.24
C GLU A 74 -5.71 9.97 -6.97
N ASP A 75 -5.19 10.31 -5.78
CA ASP A 75 -4.76 11.67 -5.44
C ASP A 75 -3.63 12.17 -6.37
N LEU A 76 -2.65 11.30 -6.68
CA LEU A 76 -1.56 11.60 -7.61
C LEU A 76 -2.07 11.89 -9.02
N PHE A 77 -3.06 11.11 -9.48
CA PHE A 77 -3.68 11.31 -10.79
C PHE A 77 -4.40 12.66 -10.86
N ILE A 78 -5.21 13.00 -9.85
CA ILE A 78 -5.92 14.28 -9.76
C ILE A 78 -4.92 15.45 -9.76
N LEU A 79 -3.83 15.34 -8.99
CA LEU A 79 -2.79 16.37 -8.95
C LEU A 79 -2.12 16.53 -10.32
N ALA A 80 -1.86 15.43 -11.04
CA ALA A 80 -1.28 15.47 -12.37
C ALA A 80 -2.19 16.17 -13.38
N GLU A 81 -3.50 15.85 -13.39
CA GLU A 81 -4.48 16.52 -14.25
C GLU A 81 -4.55 18.03 -13.96
N ALA A 82 -4.61 18.41 -12.68
CA ALA A 82 -4.66 19.81 -12.28
C ALA A 82 -3.41 20.61 -12.72
N LEU A 83 -2.23 19.97 -12.68
CA LEU A 83 -0.98 20.57 -13.15
C LEU A 83 -0.96 20.72 -14.67
N LEU A 84 -1.42 19.72 -15.41
CA LEU A 84 -1.52 19.78 -16.87
C LEU A 84 -2.46 20.90 -17.33
N SER A 85 -3.66 21.00 -16.76
CA SER A 85 -4.60 22.07 -17.10
C SER A 85 -4.06 23.46 -16.77
N LYS A 86 -3.25 23.62 -15.72
CA LYS A 86 -2.60 24.90 -15.41
C LYS A 86 -1.54 25.28 -16.45
N LEU A 87 -0.78 24.31 -16.95
CA LEU A 87 0.23 24.53 -17.99
C LEU A 87 -0.43 24.94 -19.32
N GLU A 88 -1.49 24.23 -19.74
CA GLU A 88 -2.25 24.55 -20.95
C GLU A 88 -2.83 25.97 -20.90
N ASN A 89 -3.43 26.36 -19.77
CA ASN A 89 -3.98 27.71 -19.59
C ASN A 89 -2.90 28.80 -19.60
N GLN A 90 -1.70 28.52 -19.08
CA GLN A 90 -0.58 29.46 -19.13
C GLN A 90 -0.07 29.64 -20.56
N GLU A 91 0.00 28.56 -21.35
CA GLU A 91 0.43 28.61 -22.74
C GLU A 91 -0.53 29.43 -23.61
N VAL A 92 -1.85 29.27 -23.40
CA VAL A 92 -2.89 30.08 -24.09
C VAL A 92 -2.80 31.56 -23.73
N LEU A 93 -2.53 31.91 -22.47
CA LEU A 93 -2.41 33.31 -22.02
C LEU A 93 -1.09 33.99 -22.44
N SER A 94 -0.09 33.19 -22.86
CA SER A 94 1.22 33.68 -23.30
C SER A 94 1.34 33.89 -24.81
N ASN A 95 0.32 33.51 -25.58
CA ASN A 95 0.19 33.71 -27.03
C ASN A 95 -0.82 34.82 -27.36
#